data_AF-A0A314XLN9-F1
#
_entry.id   AF-A0A314XLN9-F1
#
_cell.length_a   1.000
_cell.length_b   1.000
_cell.length_c   1.000
_cell.angle_alpha   90.00
_cell.angle_beta   90.00
_cell.angle_gamma   90.00
#
_symmetry.space_group_name_H-M   'P 1'
#
loop_
_entity.id
_entity.type
_entity.pdbx_description
1 polymer ?
#
loop_
_entity_poly.entity_id
_entity_poly.type
_entity_poly.pdbx_seq_one_letter_code
_entity_poly.pdbx_strand_id
1 'polypeptide(L)'
;MAPRQVKVAEVGPEEEGTSHYRLTSTVMLSLTTDNESSGTFSLSGSIRRQMNMHLSVQEGHLCNMGRMIEEMESKLRNSLDQVYFGKTKEMVCTLRPPSEVVMRLPDS
;
A
#
# COMPACT_ATOMS: atom_id res chain seq x y z
N MET A 1 9.77 -4.86 12.78
CA MET A 1 10.41 -3.94 11.82
C MET A 1 9.34 -2.98 11.31
N ALA A 2 9.56 -1.66 11.40
CA ALA A 2 8.57 -0.67 10.97
C ALA A 2 8.74 -0.34 9.48
N PRO A 3 7.64 -0.18 8.71
CA PRO A 3 7.73 0.24 7.31
C PRO A 3 8.30 1.65 7.18
N ARG A 4 9.02 1.91 6.08
CA ARG A 4 9.48 3.27 5.74
C ARG A 4 8.47 3.93 4.82
N GLN A 5 8.17 5.20 5.06
CA GLN A 5 7.25 5.97 4.24
C GLN A 5 7.90 7.28 3.77
N VAL A 6 7.62 7.67 2.52
CA VAL A 6 8.05 8.93 1.91
C VAL A 6 6.83 9.60 1.30
N LYS A 7 6.62 10.88 1.62
CA LYS A 7 5.51 11.70 1.13
C LYS A 7 6.06 12.98 0.52
N VAL A 8 5.69 13.24 -0.73
CA VAL A 8 6.03 14.47 -1.45
C VAL A 8 4.72 15.16 -1.78
N ALA A 9 4.48 16.31 -1.15
CA ALA A 9 3.34 17.17 -1.42
C ALA A 9 3.81 18.37 -2.24
N GLU A 10 3.15 18.60 -3.36
CA GLU A 10 3.37 19.74 -4.22
C GLU A 10 2.11 20.61 -4.20
N VAL A 11 2.30 21.91 -4.04
CA VAL A 11 1.23 22.90 -3.96
C VAL A 11 1.41 23.85 -5.15
N GLY A 12 0.41 23.88 -6.02
CA GLY A 12 0.34 24.81 -7.14
C GLY A 12 -0.01 26.23 -6.68
N PRO A 13 0.14 27.23 -7.56
CA PRO A 13 -0.26 28.59 -7.26
C PRO A 13 -1.74 28.65 -6.84
N GLU A 14 -2.06 29.61 -5.99
CA GLU A 14 -3.44 29.90 -5.62
C GLU A 14 -4.09 30.73 -6.72
N GLU A 15 -5.22 30.24 -7.25
CA GLU A 15 -6.07 30.93 -8.21
C GLU A 15 -7.48 30.99 -7.64
N GLU A 16 -8.03 32.21 -7.51
CA GLU A 16 -9.39 32.45 -6.99
C GLU A 16 -9.65 31.79 -5.61
N GLY A 17 -8.66 31.77 -4.72
CA GLY A 17 -8.80 31.17 -3.39
C GLY A 17 -8.72 29.63 -3.38
N THR A 18 -8.38 29.00 -4.51
CA THR A 18 -8.22 27.55 -4.66
C THR A 18 -6.79 27.23 -5.06
N SER A 19 -6.23 26.14 -4.55
CA SER A 19 -4.91 25.66 -4.96
C SER A 19 -4.98 24.19 -5.41
N HIS A 20 -4.12 23.84 -6.37
CA HIS A 20 -3.96 22.48 -6.85
C HIS A 20 -2.89 21.75 -6.04
N TYR A 21 -3.28 20.67 -5.37
CA TYR A 21 -2.40 19.86 -4.56
C TYR A 21 -2.11 18.54 -5.26
N ARG A 22 -0.84 18.14 -5.26
CA ARG A 22 -0.39 16.84 -5.76
C ARG A 22 0.40 16.12 -4.67
N LEU A 23 -0.16 15.03 -4.17
CA LEU A 23 0.47 14.18 -3.16
C LEU A 23 0.97 12.89 -3.82
N THR A 24 2.27 12.65 -3.73
CA THR A 24 2.89 11.36 -4.07
C THR A 24 3.34 10.68 -2.78
N SER A 25 2.83 9.49 -2.50
CA SER A 25 3.19 8.70 -1.32
C SER A 25 3.78 7.37 -1.71
N THR A 26 4.90 6.99 -1.09
CA THR A 26 5.59 5.71 -1.30
C THR A 26 5.81 5.03 0.04
N VAL A 27 5.39 3.78 0.16
CA VAL A 27 5.66 2.93 1.32
C VAL A 27 6.57 1.81 0.92
N MET A 28 7.65 1.63 1.66
CA MET A 28 8.60 0.53 1.52
C MET A 28 8.46 -0.39 2.73
N LEU A 29 8.29 -1.67 2.47
CA LEU A 29 8.16 -2.69 3.50
C LEU A 29 9.11 -3.84 3.19
N SER A 30 9.79 -4.30 4.22
CA SER A 30 10.67 -5.44 4.17
C SER A 30 10.40 -6.29 5.41
N LEU A 31 9.99 -7.52 5.16
CA LEU A 31 9.75 -8.56 6.14
C LEU A 31 10.83 -9.60 5.92
N THR A 32 11.53 -9.96 6.99
CA THR A 32 12.44 -11.10 6.99
C THR A 32 12.09 -11.92 8.20
N THR A 33 11.67 -13.15 7.95
CA THR A 33 11.38 -14.16 8.96
C THR A 33 12.43 -15.23 8.81
N ASP A 34 13.12 -15.55 9.90
CA ASP A 34 14.05 -16.66 9.95
C ASP A 34 13.61 -17.57 11.07
N ASN A 35 13.06 -18.73 10.70
CA ASN A 35 12.44 -19.64 11.66
C ASN A 35 12.78 -21.08 11.26
N GLU A 36 13.35 -21.84 12.21
CA GLU A 36 13.86 -23.21 11.99
C GLU A 36 12.84 -24.16 11.33
N SER A 37 11.54 -23.96 11.60
CA SER A 37 10.45 -24.79 11.06
C SER A 37 9.98 -24.40 9.65
N SER A 38 10.23 -23.16 9.23
CA SER A 38 9.68 -22.57 7.99
C SER A 38 10.77 -22.19 6.99
N GLY A 39 12.03 -22.23 7.40
CA GLY A 39 13.17 -21.69 6.67
C GLY A 39 13.20 -20.16 6.70
N THR A 40 14.19 -19.59 6.01
CA THR A 40 14.33 -18.15 5.85
C THR A 40 13.38 -17.66 4.74
N PHE A 41 12.51 -16.71 5.09
CA PHE A 41 11.60 -16.05 4.16
C PHE A 41 11.82 -14.54 4.20
N SER A 42 12.15 -13.95 3.04
CA SER A 42 12.27 -12.51 2.89
C SER A 42 11.28 -11.99 1.86
N LEU A 43 10.43 -11.03 2.25
CA LEU A 43 9.51 -10.32 1.36
C LEU A 43 9.78 -8.83 1.46
N SER A 44 10.22 -8.22 0.36
CA SER A 44 10.50 -6.79 0.30
C SER A 44 9.83 -6.18 -0.93
N GLY A 45 9.36 -4.95 -0.79
CA GLY A 45 8.71 -4.24 -1.88
C GLY A 45 8.39 -2.79 -1.55
N SER A 46 7.85 -2.09 -2.54
CA SER A 46 7.34 -0.73 -2.37
C SER A 46 6.01 -0.53 -3.09
N ILE A 47 5.12 0.24 -2.49
CA ILE A 47 3.87 0.67 -3.11
C ILE A 47 3.93 2.19 -3.24
N ARG A 48 3.72 2.70 -4.46
CA ARG A 48 3.61 4.13 -4.74
C ARG A 48 2.20 4.46 -5.20
N ARG A 49 1.64 5.54 -4.65
CA ARG A 49 0.37 6.14 -5.11
C ARG A 49 0.52 7.65 -5.26
N GLN A 50 -0.34 8.19 -6.12
CA GLN A 50 -0.46 9.61 -6.34
C GLN A 50 -1.93 10.02 -6.25
N MET A 51 -2.17 11.22 -5.72
CA MET A 51 -3.47 11.87 -5.64
C MET A 51 -3.32 13.33 -6.03
N ASN A 52 -4.29 13.84 -6.78
CA ASN A 52 -4.38 15.25 -7.13
C ASN A 52 -5.75 15.77 -6.65
N MET A 53 -5.79 16.97 -6.07
CA MET A 53 -7.02 17.61 -5.61
C MET A 53 -6.96 19.12 -5.82
N HIS A 54 -8.11 19.72 -6.14
CA HIS A 54 -8.30 21.17 -6.07
C HIS A 54 -9.07 21.49 -4.80
N LEU A 55 -8.44 22.24 -3.88
CA LEU A 55 -9.02 22.56 -2.58
C LEU A 55 -8.95 24.06 -2.32
N SER A 56 -10.03 24.59 -1.74
CA SER A 56 -10.08 25.96 -1.24
C SER A 56 -9.01 26.18 -0.16
N VAL A 57 -8.32 27.30 -0.20
CA VAL A 57 -7.27 27.68 0.75
C VAL A 57 -7.86 28.30 2.03
N GLN A 58 -9.18 28.49 2.09
CA GLN A 58 -9.85 29.08 3.27
C GLN A 58 -9.57 28.34 4.59
N GLU A 59 -9.45 27.01 4.57
CA GLU A 59 -9.10 26.19 5.76
C GLU A 59 -7.58 26.12 6.02
N GLY A 60 -6.76 26.75 5.17
CA GLY A 60 -5.30 26.74 5.22
C GLY A 60 -4.65 25.54 4.53
N HIS A 61 -3.47 25.76 3.94
CA HIS A 61 -2.74 24.71 3.21
C HIS A 61 -2.41 23.49 4.06
N LEU A 62 -2.08 23.68 5.34
CA LEU A 62 -1.72 22.59 6.24
C LEU A 62 -2.90 21.63 6.49
N CYS A 63 -4.11 22.17 6.66
CA CYS A 63 -5.32 21.36 6.86
C CYS A 63 -5.61 20.51 5.61
N ASN A 64 -5.54 21.14 4.43
CA ASN A 64 -5.71 20.46 3.15
C ASN A 64 -4.68 19.34 2.94
N MET A 65 -3.40 19.61 3.18
CA MET A 65 -2.33 18.61 3.08
C MET A 65 -2.52 17.47 4.08
N GLY A 66 -2.89 17.78 5.33
CA GLY A 66 -3.15 16.78 6.37
C GLY A 66 -4.26 15.81 5.96
N ARG A 67 -5.39 16.34 5.48
CA ARG A 67 -6.54 15.55 5.00
C ARG A 67 -6.15 14.64 3.82
N MET A 68 -5.39 15.17 2.86
CA MET A 68 -4.89 14.38 1.73
C MET A 68 -3.94 13.25 2.16
N ILE A 69 -3.04 13.54 3.11
CA ILE A 69 -2.10 12.55 3.65
C ILE A 69 -2.86 11.45 4.39
N GLU A 70 -3.83 11.80 5.23
CA GLU A 70 -4.64 10.83 5.97
C GLU A 70 -5.43 9.90 5.03
N GLU A 71 -6.09 10.46 4.01
CA GLU A 71 -6.81 9.67 3.02
C GLU A 71 -5.87 8.73 2.26
N MET A 72 -4.68 9.22 1.89
CA MET A 72 -3.67 8.42 1.20
C MET A 72 -3.11 7.30 2.08
N GLU A 73 -2.88 7.54 3.37
CA GLU A 73 -2.45 6.53 4.33
C GLU A 73 -3.48 5.40 4.47
N SER A 74 -4.76 5.75 4.56
CA SER A 74 -5.85 4.76 4.62
C SER A 74 -5.85 3.86 3.37
N LYS A 75 -5.73 4.45 2.18
CA LYS A 75 -5.63 3.71 0.91
C LYS A 75 -4.40 2.82 0.85
N LEU A 76 -3.24 3.33 1.29
CA LEU A 76 -1.99 2.57 1.29
C LEU A 76 -2.03 1.41 2.27
N ARG A 77 -2.62 1.58 3.46
CA ARG A 77 -2.80 0.50 4.44
C ARG A 77 -3.60 -0.66 3.86
N ASN A 78 -4.75 -0.37 3.23
CA ASN A 78 -5.56 -1.39 2.57
C ASN A 78 -4.79 -2.13 1.46
N SER A 79 -3.97 -1.41 0.69
CA SER A 79 -3.15 -2.02 -0.36
C SER A 79 -1.99 -2.85 0.18
N LEU A 80 -1.38 -2.45 1.29
CA LEU A 80 -0.34 -3.25 1.97
C LEU A 80 -0.93 -4.57 2.46
N ASP A 81 -2.09 -4.55 3.13
CA ASP A 81 -2.72 -5.78 3.63
C ASP A 81 -3.01 -6.77 2.49
N GLN A 82 -3.55 -6.28 1.36
CA GLN A 82 -3.87 -7.12 0.20
C GLN A 82 -2.63 -7.70 -0.50
N VAL A 83 -1.60 -6.89 -0.73
CA VAL A 83 -0.42 -7.31 -1.52
C VAL A 83 0.50 -8.24 -0.73
N TYR A 84 0.71 -7.96 0.55
CA TYR A 84 1.73 -8.67 1.33
C TYR A 84 1.23 -10.00 1.94
N PHE A 85 -0.02 -10.09 2.38
CA PHE A 85 -0.56 -11.31 2.98
C PHE A 85 -1.53 -12.07 2.06
N GLY A 86 -2.15 -11.40 1.09
CA GLY A 86 -3.06 -12.00 0.13
C GLY A 86 -2.31 -12.63 -1.04
N LYS A 87 -1.76 -11.80 -1.92
CA LYS A 87 -1.20 -12.23 -3.23
C LYS A 87 0.02 -13.13 -3.11
N THR A 88 0.93 -12.88 -2.17
CA THR A 88 2.11 -13.73 -1.98
C THR A 88 1.73 -15.13 -1.51
N LYS A 89 0.76 -15.23 -0.58
CA LYS A 89 0.22 -16.53 -0.13
C LYS A 89 -0.47 -17.27 -1.27
N GLU A 90 -1.28 -16.56 -2.06
CA GLU A 90 -1.94 -17.11 -3.25
C GLU A 90 -0.92 -17.68 -4.25
N MET A 91 0.16 -16.95 -4.56
CA MET A 91 1.23 -17.44 -5.44
C MET A 91 1.89 -18.71 -4.90
N VAL A 92 2.19 -18.78 -3.60
CA VAL A 92 2.76 -19.99 -2.98
C VAL A 92 1.80 -21.17 -3.07
N CYS A 93 0.51 -20.95 -2.79
CA CYS A 93 -0.51 -21.98 -2.89
C CYS A 93 -0.77 -22.43 -4.34
N THR A 94 -0.61 -21.57 -5.34
CA THR A 94 -0.71 -21.95 -6.76
C THR A 94 0.48 -22.80 -7.20
N LEU A 95 1.70 -22.49 -6.75
CA LEU A 95 2.90 -23.25 -7.10
C LEU A 95 3.01 -24.58 -6.33
N ARG A 96 2.52 -24.63 -5.09
CA ARG A 96 2.43 -25.84 -4.27
C ARG A 96 1.04 -25.91 -3.66
N PRO A 97 0.05 -26.45 -4.39
CA PRO A 97 -1.28 -26.64 -3.83
C PRO A 97 -1.20 -27.61 -2.64
N PRO A 98 -1.86 -27.28 -1.51
CA PRO A 98 -1.92 -28.19 -0.38
C PRO A 98 -2.62 -29.50 -0.81
N SER A 99 -2.11 -30.62 -0.32
CA SER A 99 -2.51 -31.98 -0.73
C SER A 99 -4.01 -32.26 -0.59
N GLU A 100 -4.75 -31.47 0.19
CA GLU A 100 -6.20 -31.58 0.36
C GLU A 100 -7.01 -31.18 -0.89
N VAL A 101 -6.44 -30.41 -1.82
CA VAL A 101 -7.13 -29.98 -3.05
C VAL A 101 -7.06 -31.03 -4.17
N VAL A 102 -6.18 -32.03 -4.05
CA VAL A 102 -6.06 -33.13 -5.03
C VAL A 102 -7.16 -34.20 -4.86
N MET A 103 -7.91 -34.19 -3.75
CA MET A 103 -8.94 -35.21 -3.46
C MET A 103 -10.39 -34.81 -3.82
N ARG A 104 -10.60 -34.00 -4.87
CA ARG A 104 -11.93 -33.84 -5.48
C ARG A 104 -11.86 -33.77 -7.00
N LEU A 105 -11.33 -34.83 -7.60
CA LEU A 105 -11.76 -35.21 -8.96
C LEU A 105 -12.94 -36.18 -8.78
N PRO A 106 -14.13 -35.89 -9.32
CA PRO A 106 -15.20 -36.88 -9.36
C PRO A 106 -14.80 -37.96 -10.37
N ASP A 107 -14.65 -39.20 -9.91
CA ASP A 107 -14.69 -40.35 -10.80
C ASP A 107 -16.08 -40.44 -11.45
N SER A 108 -16.06 -40.78 -12.75
CA SER A 108 -17.15 -40.91 -13.74
C SER A 108 -18.57 -41.16 -13.21
#